data_AF-A0A645CB06-F1
#
_entry.id   AF-A0A645CB06-F1
#
_cell.length_a   1.000
_cell.length_b   1.000
_cell.length_c   1.000
_cell.angle_alpha   90.00
_cell.angle_beta   90.00
_cell.angle_gamma   90.00
#
_symmetry.space_group_name_H-M   'P 1'
#
loop_
_entity.id
_entity.type
_entity.pdbx_description
1 polymer ?
#
loop_
_entity_poly.entity_id
_entity_poly.type
_entity_poly.pdbx_seq_one_letter_code
_entity_poly.pdbx_strand_id
1 'polypeptide(L)'
;MSLRLAKLLHVPAFNSKTPDKDQLIDQFRQGKWPFLVCTTVLERGITISNIDVCIFNGEHVVFDVASLVQIMGRIGRDINYPTGEGLIICHHRERKIDECLQTIRMMNA
;
A
#
# COMPACT_ATOMS: atom_id res chain seq x y z
N MET A 1 0.54 7.94 -13.56
CA MET A 1 0.04 8.59 -12.33
C MET A 1 1.06 8.55 -11.21
N SER A 2 1.59 7.37 -10.86
CA SER A 2 2.61 7.16 -9.80
C SER A 2 3.80 8.14 -9.85
N LEU A 3 4.46 8.32 -11.00
CA LEU A 3 5.59 9.24 -11.13
C LEU A 3 5.23 10.72 -10.95
N ARG A 4 3.99 11.13 -11.27
CA ARG A 4 3.54 12.51 -11.06
C ARG A 4 3.25 12.77 -9.58
N LEU A 5 2.58 11.83 -8.92
CA LEU A 5 2.31 11.92 -7.48
C LEU A 5 3.62 11.93 -6.67
N ALA A 6 4.56 11.07 -7.02
CA ALA A 6 5.88 11.01 -6.40
C ALA A 6 6.66 12.32 -6.56
N LYS A 7 6.64 12.92 -7.76
CA LYS A 7 7.23 14.25 -7.99
C LYS A 7 6.54 15.34 -7.18
N LEU A 8 5.21 15.32 -7.09
CA LEU A 8 4.45 16.30 -6.31
C LEU A 8 4.79 16.21 -4.81
N LEU A 9 4.87 14.99 -4.28
CA LEU A 9 5.16 14.71 -2.88
C LEU A 9 6.66 14.72 -2.56
N HIS A 10 7.54 14.90 -3.55
CA HIS A 10 9.00 14.83 -3.40
C HIS A 10 9.50 13.54 -2.73
N VAL A 11 8.94 12.40 -3.15
CA VAL A 11 9.19 11.08 -2.55
C VAL A 11 9.63 10.07 -3.61
N PRO A 12 10.35 9.00 -3.23
CA PRO A 12 10.72 7.94 -4.14
C PRO A 12 9.50 7.20 -4.68
N ALA A 13 9.66 6.67 -5.89
CA ALA A 13 8.69 5.77 -6.49
C ALA A 13 9.34 4.67 -7.30
N PHE A 14 8.71 3.49 -7.30
CA PHE A 14 9.14 2.37 -8.12
C PHE A 14 7.96 1.65 -8.77
N ASN A 15 8.26 0.89 -9.81
CA ASN A 15 7.35 -0.06 -10.46
C ASN A 15 8.14 -1.31 -10.87
N SER A 16 7.48 -2.25 -11.54
CA SER A 16 8.09 -3.52 -11.99
C SER A 16 9.30 -3.38 -12.92
N LYS A 17 9.54 -2.20 -13.50
CA LYS A 17 10.68 -1.90 -14.38
C LYS A 17 11.79 -1.09 -13.68
N THR A 18 11.63 -0.75 -12.41
CA THR A 18 12.65 -0.01 -11.65
C THR A 18 13.79 -0.97 -11.27
N PRO A 19 15.03 -0.76 -11.76
CA PRO A 19 16.15 -1.67 -11.50
C PRO A 19 16.55 -1.69 -10.03
N ASP A 20 16.54 -0.54 -9.35
CA ASP A 20 17.09 -0.39 -7.99
C ASP A 20 16.00 -0.39 -6.90
N LYS A 21 14.93 -1.17 -7.09
CA LYS A 21 13.78 -1.21 -6.17
C LYS A 21 14.18 -1.59 -4.74
N ASP A 22 15.12 -2.51 -4.59
CA ASP A 22 15.53 -3.05 -3.28
C ASP A 22 16.23 -1.98 -2.45
N GLN A 23 17.09 -1.18 -3.09
CA GLN A 23 17.76 -0.06 -2.44
C GLN A 23 16.75 1.00 -1.96
N LEU A 24 15.74 1.31 -2.77
CA LEU A 24 14.68 2.25 -2.37
C LEU A 24 13.85 1.73 -1.19
N ILE A 25 13.53 0.43 -1.20
CA ILE A 25 12.81 -0.23 -0.11
C ILE A 25 13.64 -0.21 1.18
N ASP A 26 14.94 -0.48 1.10
CA ASP A 26 15.83 -0.44 2.26
C ASP A 26 15.97 0.97 2.83
N GLN A 27 16.06 1.99 1.97
CA GLN A 27 16.06 3.39 2.41
C GLN A 27 14.74 3.76 3.13
N PHE A 28 13.60 3.33 2.59
CA PHE A 28 12.30 3.55 3.22
C PHE A 28 12.18 2.80 4.56
N ARG A 29 12.63 1.55 4.63
CA ARG A 29 12.70 0.76 5.87
C ARG A 29 13.58 1.42 6.94
N GLN A 30 14.65 2.09 6.54
CA GLN A 30 15.53 2.85 7.43
C GLN A 30 14.95 4.21 7.84
N GLY A 31 13.74 4.57 7.40
CA GLY A 31 13.10 5.84 7.73
C GLY A 31 13.68 7.05 6.99
N LYS A 32 14.49 6.83 5.92
CA LYS A 32 15.05 7.94 5.12
C LYS A 32 13.99 8.70 4.33
N TRP A 33 12.85 8.05 4.07
CA TRP A 33 11.74 8.62 3.33
C TRP A 33 10.45 8.44 4.13
N PRO A 34 9.63 9.49 4.29
CA PRO A 34 8.36 9.39 5.01
C PRO A 34 7.27 8.70 4.17
N PHE A 35 7.40 8.70 2.84
CA PHE A 35 6.45 8.05 1.92
C PHE A 35 7.19 7.32 0.80
N LEU A 36 6.53 6.31 0.24
CA LEU A 36 7.01 5.54 -0.90
C LEU A 36 5.82 5.24 -1.84
N VAL A 37 5.94 5.61 -3.11
CA VAL A 37 4.86 5.39 -4.10
C VAL A 37 5.20 4.20 -5.00
N CYS A 38 4.33 3.20 -5.05
CA CYS A 38 4.49 2.05 -5.95
C CYS A 38 3.22 1.74 -6.74
N THR A 39 3.33 1.07 -7.89
CA THR A 39 2.16 0.75 -8.75
C THR A 39 1.42 -0.50 -8.31
N THR A 40 2.15 -1.57 -8.00
CA THR A 40 1.56 -2.85 -7.61
C THR A 40 2.66 -3.71 -7.01
N VAL A 41 2.38 -4.22 -5.81
CA VAL A 41 3.20 -5.18 -5.04
C VAL A 41 4.44 -4.57 -4.36
N LEU A 42 4.36 -4.46 -3.02
CA LEU A 42 5.51 -4.76 -2.17
C LEU A 42 5.72 -6.28 -2.28
N GLU A 43 6.86 -6.71 -2.82
CA GLU A 43 7.11 -8.12 -3.14
C GLU A 43 6.86 -9.04 -1.94
N ARG A 44 6.53 -10.31 -2.24
CA ARG A 44 6.47 -11.35 -1.22
C ARG A 44 7.83 -11.36 -0.50
N GLY A 45 7.82 -11.38 0.82
CA GLY A 45 9.03 -11.38 1.65
C GLY A 45 9.48 -10.00 2.15
N ILE A 46 8.87 -8.89 1.70
CA ILE A 46 9.20 -7.56 2.23
C ILE A 46 8.20 -7.20 3.34
N THR A 47 8.63 -7.30 4.59
CA THR A 47 7.94 -6.70 5.73
C THR A 47 8.57 -5.34 6.02
N ILE A 48 7.75 -4.31 6.09
CA ILE A 48 8.14 -2.96 6.49
C ILE A 48 7.32 -2.65 7.74
N SER A 49 8.03 -2.43 8.83
CA SER A 49 7.45 -2.16 10.14
C SER A 49 6.86 -0.76 10.19
N ASN A 50 5.82 -0.57 11.02
CA ASN A 50 5.25 0.73 11.32
C ASN A 50 4.86 1.55 10.07
N ILE A 51 4.01 0.98 9.21
CA ILE A 51 3.52 1.64 7.99
C ILE A 51 2.00 1.78 7.98
N ASP A 52 1.56 2.88 7.39
CA ASP A 52 0.20 3.11 6.93
C ASP A 52 0.11 2.86 5.43
N VAL A 53 -1.09 2.58 4.92
CA VAL A 53 -1.30 2.24 3.51
C VAL A 53 -2.39 3.09 2.89
N CYS A 54 -2.09 3.70 1.74
CA CYS A 54 -3.07 4.42 0.93
C CYS A 54 -3.13 3.84 -0.48
N ILE A 55 -4.32 3.37 -0.89
CA ILE A 55 -4.60 2.86 -2.23
C ILE A 55 -5.30 3.96 -3.03
N PHE A 56 -4.66 4.41 -4.11
CA PHE A 56 -5.27 5.32 -5.07
C PHE A 56 -6.02 4.57 -6.17
N ASN A 57 -7.18 5.08 -6.56
CA ASN A 57 -8.09 4.47 -7.54
C ASN A 57 -8.46 3.03 -7.15
N GLY A 58 -8.96 2.83 -5.92
CA GLY A 58 -9.34 1.51 -5.41
C GLY A 58 -10.41 0.80 -6.24
N GLU A 59 -11.19 1.55 -7.01
CA GLU A 59 -12.18 1.07 -7.99
C GLU A 59 -11.54 0.58 -9.30
N HIS A 60 -10.26 0.83 -9.55
CA HIS A 60 -9.61 0.42 -10.80
C HIS A 60 -9.68 -1.10 -11.00
N VAL A 61 -9.90 -1.55 -12.23
CA VAL A 61 -10.12 -2.97 -12.59
C VAL A 61 -8.94 -3.90 -12.25
N VAL A 62 -7.75 -3.34 -12.05
CA VAL A 62 -6.56 -4.07 -11.60
C VAL A 62 -6.70 -4.63 -10.19
N PHE A 63 -7.58 -4.04 -9.37
CA PHE A 63 -7.84 -4.46 -8.01
C PHE A 63 -9.14 -5.26 -7.95
N ASP A 64 -9.02 -6.47 -7.42
CA ASP A 64 -10.11 -7.30 -6.91
C ASP A 64 -10.16 -7.23 -5.36
N VAL A 65 -11.17 -7.86 -4.75
CA VAL A 65 -11.32 -7.87 -3.28
C VAL A 65 -10.06 -8.44 -2.60
N ALA A 66 -9.52 -9.54 -3.12
CA ALA A 66 -8.38 -10.22 -2.52
C ALA A 66 -7.12 -9.35 -2.52
N SER A 67 -6.81 -8.67 -3.63
CA SER A 67 -5.67 -7.77 -3.75
C SER A 67 -5.81 -6.55 -2.84
N LEU A 68 -7.01 -5.96 -2.73
CA LEU A 68 -7.25 -4.86 -1.78
C LEU A 68 -7.01 -5.32 -0.33
N VAL A 69 -7.57 -6.46 0.07
CA VAL A 69 -7.38 -7.03 1.43
C VAL A 69 -5.91 -7.34 1.69
N GLN A 70 -5.19 -7.91 0.71
CA GLN A 70 -3.76 -8.20 0.84
C GLN A 70 -2.89 -6.95 1.01
N ILE A 71 -3.24 -5.88 0.29
CA ILE A 71 -2.53 -4.59 0.39
C ILE A 71 -2.80 -3.96 1.77
N MET A 72 -4.05 -3.91 2.21
CA MET A 72 -4.41 -3.36 3.53
C MET A 72 -3.82 -4.21 4.67
N GLY A 73 -3.74 -5.53 4.51
CA GLY A 73 -3.12 -6.44 5.46
C GLY A 73 -1.59 -6.33 5.55
N ARG A 74 -0.97 -5.31 4.94
CA ARG A 74 0.42 -4.91 5.20
C ARG A 74 0.54 -4.04 6.46
N ILE A 75 -0.53 -3.38 6.87
CA ILE A 75 -0.64 -2.65 8.13
C ILE A 75 -0.60 -3.65 9.29
N GLY A 76 0.03 -3.29 10.41
CA GLY A 76 -0.02 -4.08 11.63
C GLY A 76 0.77 -5.40 11.59
N ARG A 77 1.63 -5.62 10.58
CA ARG A 77 2.41 -6.87 10.45
C ARG A 77 3.59 -6.99 11.42
N ASP A 78 4.02 -5.88 12.02
CA ASP A 78 5.04 -5.91 13.06
C ASP A 78 4.33 -6.01 14.42
N ILE A 79 4.72 -6.99 15.24
CA ILE A 79 4.15 -7.18 16.57
C ILE A 79 4.38 -5.98 17.50
N ASN A 80 5.44 -5.19 17.27
CA ASN A 80 5.72 -3.97 18.02
C ASN A 80 4.85 -2.79 17.55
N TYR A 81 4.27 -2.89 16.34
CA TYR A 81 3.40 -1.88 15.73
C TYR A 81 2.15 -2.56 15.16
N PRO A 82 1.26 -3.09 16.02
CA PRO A 82 0.13 -3.93 15.60
C PRO A 82 -1.02 -3.14 14.97
N THR A 83 -0.97 -1.81 15.05
CA THR A 83 -2.00 -0.89 14.54
C THR A 83 -1.42 0.06 13.50
N GLY A 84 -2.29 0.59 12.64
CA GLY A 84 -1.98 1.65 11.69
C GLY A 84 -3.24 2.01 10.91
N GLU A 85 -3.10 2.88 9.92
CA GLU A 85 -4.21 3.38 9.11
C GLU A 85 -4.16 2.90 7.67
N GLY A 86 -5.36 2.60 7.15
CA GLY A 86 -5.58 2.20 5.77
C GLY A 86 -6.61 3.10 5.11
N LEU A 87 -6.25 3.68 3.96
CA LEU A 87 -7.13 4.54 3.17
C LEU A 87 -7.30 3.99 1.75
N ILE A 88 -8.54 3.89 1.29
CA ILE A 88 -8.86 3.60 -0.11
C ILE A 88 -9.51 4.83 -0.72
N ILE A 89 -8.84 5.46 -1.67
CA ILE A 89 -9.33 6.62 -2.42
C ILE A 89 -9.93 6.12 -3.73
N CYS A 90 -11.17 6.51 -4.00
CA CYS A 90 -11.89 6.16 -5.21
C CYS A 90 -12.71 7.33 -5.74
N HIS A 91 -12.92 7.38 -7.06
CA HIS A 91 -13.83 8.33 -7.70
C HIS A 91 -15.29 7.95 -7.50
N HIS A 92 -15.57 6.64 -7.50
CA HIS A 92 -16.88 6.08 -7.19
C HIS A 92 -16.73 4.83 -6.34
N ARG A 93 -17.71 4.61 -5.45
CA ARG A 93 -17.73 3.45 -4.57
C ARG A 93 -18.23 2.22 -5.33
N GLU A 94 -17.44 1.15 -5.34
CA GLU A 94 -17.80 -0.13 -5.94
C GLU A 94 -17.98 -1.23 -4.88
N ARG A 95 -18.77 -2.25 -5.24
CA ARG A 95 -19.05 -3.40 -4.37
C ARG A 95 -17.79 -4.07 -3.83
N LYS A 96 -16.73 -4.19 -4.63
CA LYS A 96 -15.45 -4.79 -4.19
C LYS A 96 -14.78 -4.02 -3.04
N ILE A 97 -14.98 -2.71 -2.96
CA ILE A 97 -14.46 -1.87 -1.88
C ILE A 97 -15.22 -2.20 -0.59
N ASP A 98 -16.54 -2.32 -0.68
CA ASP A 98 -17.39 -2.69 0.46
C ASP A 98 -17.07 -4.10 0.98
N GLU A 99 -16.90 -5.07 0.08
CA GLU A 99 -16.50 -6.43 0.41
C GLU A 99 -15.11 -6.48 1.06
N CYS A 100 -14.16 -5.67 0.58
CA CYS A 100 -12.84 -5.51 1.20
C CYS A 100 -12.96 -4.98 2.64
N LEU A 101 -13.72 -3.90 2.85
CA LEU A 101 -13.90 -3.29 4.17
C LEU A 101 -14.61 -4.25 5.14
N GLN A 102 -15.61 -4.99 4.68
CA GLN A 102 -16.27 -6.03 5.49
C GLN A 102 -15.29 -7.14 5.87
N THR A 103 -14.48 -7.61 4.92
CA THR A 103 -13.47 -8.64 5.17
C THR A 103 -12.46 -8.20 6.22
N ILE A 104 -11.90 -6.98 6.09
CA ILE A 104 -10.96 -6.43 7.07
C ILE A 104 -11.61 -6.31 8.46
N ARG A 105 -12.86 -5.85 8.55
CA ARG A 105 -13.59 -5.77 9.83
C ARG A 105 -13.80 -7.13 10.48
N MET A 106 -14.13 -8.16 9.70
CA MET A 106 -14.27 -9.53 10.21
C MET A 106 -12.94 -10.10 10.70
N MET A 107 -11.83 -9.79 10.03
CA MET A 107 -10.49 -10.25 10.42
C MET A 107 -9.96 -9.55 11.69
N ASN A 108 -10.44 -8.32 11.96
CA ASN A 108 -10.05 -7.53 13.12
C ASN A 108 -10.99 -7.68 14.33
N ALA A 109 -12.12 -8.39 14.17
CA ALA A 109 -13.08 -8.66 15.23
C ALA A 109 -12.59 -9.79 16.15
#